data_AF-A0A4S3KPR0-F1
#
_entry.id   AF-A0A4S3KPR0-F1
#
_cell.length_a   1.000
_cell.length_b   1.000
_cell.length_c   1.000
_cell.angle_alpha   90.00
_cell.angle_beta   90.00
_cell.angle_gamma   90.00
#
_symmetry.space_group_name_H-M   'P 1'
#
loop_
_entity.id
_entity.type
_entity.pdbx_description
1 polymer ?
#
loop_
_entity_poly.entity_id
_entity_poly.type
_entity_poly.pdbx_seq_one_letter_code
_entity_poly.pdbx_strand_id
1 'polypeptide(L)'
;MNKQYRVVRALVLGALLMIPVLLIAAPSPTGKPGSIERGRYVVKIAGCNDCHTPAYAMRDGQVPERDWLTGDSLGWSGPWGTTYASNLRLKLAELSETQWLHLARTARYRPPMPWFNLHAMSDGDLRAVYRYVRHLGPAGVAAPAYVPPGGAVATAVVQFPGPPPAQ
;
A
#
# COMPACT_ATOMS: atom_id res chain seq x y z
N MET A 1 -66.51 56.99 -19.44
CA MET A 1 -66.48 55.73 -18.66
C MET A 1 -66.39 54.56 -19.65
N ASN A 2 -65.17 54.11 -19.96
CA ASN A 2 -64.47 52.90 -19.44
C ASN A 2 -64.57 51.72 -20.43
N LYS A 3 -63.72 51.70 -21.47
CA LYS A 3 -62.37 51.09 -21.59
C LYS A 3 -62.42 49.58 -21.89
N GLN A 4 -62.07 49.25 -23.13
CA GLN A 4 -61.96 47.90 -23.68
C GLN A 4 -60.79 47.14 -23.05
N TYR A 5 -61.02 45.89 -22.65
CA TYR A 5 -59.97 44.99 -22.16
C TYR A 5 -59.46 44.11 -23.31
N ARG A 6 -58.30 44.47 -23.87
CA ARG A 6 -57.52 43.58 -24.74
C ARG A 6 -56.57 42.78 -23.85
N VAL A 7 -56.86 41.49 -23.67
CA VAL A 7 -55.96 40.56 -22.98
C VAL A 7 -54.81 40.23 -23.93
N VAL A 8 -53.62 40.79 -23.69
CA VAL A 8 -52.39 40.40 -24.37
C VAL A 8 -51.75 39.30 -23.54
N ARG A 9 -51.84 38.04 -23.99
CA ARG A 9 -51.05 36.93 -23.45
C ARG A 9 -49.60 37.13 -23.88
N ALA A 10 -48.76 37.66 -22.99
CA ALA A 10 -47.31 37.64 -23.17
C ALA A 10 -46.79 36.22 -22.91
N LEU A 11 -46.38 35.54 -23.98
CA LEU A 11 -45.59 34.31 -23.89
C LEU A 11 -44.17 34.69 -23.45
N VAL A 12 -43.86 34.50 -22.17
CA VAL A 12 -42.48 34.58 -21.68
C VAL A 12 -41.80 33.25 -22.00
N LEU A 13 -41.06 33.20 -23.12
CA LEU A 13 -40.07 32.14 -23.34
C LEU A 13 -38.94 32.34 -22.31
N GLY A 14 -38.96 31.57 -21.24
CA GLY A 14 -37.85 31.48 -20.31
C GLY A 14 -36.67 30.78 -20.97
N ALA A 15 -35.65 31.55 -21.37
CA ALA A 15 -34.36 31.00 -21.77
C ALA A 15 -33.66 30.46 -20.51
N LEU A 16 -33.59 29.13 -20.36
CA LEU A 16 -32.75 28.48 -19.37
C LEU A 16 -31.27 28.77 -19.71
N LEU A 17 -30.66 29.70 -18.97
CA LEU A 17 -29.21 29.87 -18.93
C LEU A 17 -28.59 28.65 -18.23
N MET A 18 -28.12 27.69 -19.03
CA MET A 18 -27.27 26.59 -18.56
C MET A 18 -25.91 27.16 -18.16
N ILE A 19 -25.74 27.49 -16.88
CA ILE A 19 -24.42 27.81 -16.32
C ILE A 19 -23.62 26.50 -16.30
N PRO A 20 -22.47 26.42 -17.00
CA PRO A 20 -21.63 25.23 -16.92
C PRO A 20 -21.06 25.16 -15.50
N VAL A 21 -21.50 24.16 -14.74
CA VAL A 21 -20.91 23.85 -13.43
C VAL A 21 -19.50 23.33 -13.68
N LEU A 22 -18.50 24.17 -13.48
CA LEU A 22 -17.11 23.73 -13.41
C LEU A 22 -16.96 22.84 -12.17
N LEU A 23 -16.94 21.53 -12.37
CA LEU A 23 -16.62 20.57 -11.32
C LEU A 23 -15.13 20.73 -10.95
N ILE A 24 -14.85 21.41 -9.85
CA ILE A 24 -13.51 21.43 -9.26
C ILE A 24 -13.30 20.07 -8.60
N ALA A 25 -12.49 19.21 -9.21
CA ALA A 25 -12.17 17.91 -8.65
C ALA A 25 -11.31 18.10 -7.38
N ALA A 26 -11.83 17.71 -6.22
CA ALA A 26 -11.09 17.74 -4.97
C ALA A 26 -9.89 16.76 -5.03
N PRO A 27 -8.75 17.09 -4.39
CA PRO A 27 -7.61 16.18 -4.34
C PRO A 27 -7.98 14.87 -3.63
N SER A 28 -7.66 13.74 -4.26
CA SER A 28 -7.95 12.42 -3.69
C SER A 28 -7.19 12.22 -2.38
N PRO A 29 -7.86 11.78 -1.29
CA PRO A 29 -7.21 11.56 0.01
C PRO A 29 -6.16 10.44 -0.02
N THR A 30 -6.17 9.62 -1.08
CA THR A 30 -5.24 8.50 -1.27
C THR A 30 -4.12 8.81 -2.27
N GLY A 31 -4.02 10.04 -2.78
CA GLY A 31 -3.06 10.43 -3.81
C GLY A 31 -3.39 9.91 -5.22
N LYS A 32 -2.66 10.41 -6.22
CA LYS A 32 -2.79 9.95 -7.62
C LYS A 32 -2.01 8.64 -7.83
N PRO A 33 -2.40 7.74 -8.76
CA PRO A 33 -1.60 6.58 -9.10
C PRO A 33 -0.14 6.95 -9.41
N GLY A 34 0.82 6.20 -8.87
CA GLY A 34 2.25 6.48 -9.02
C GLY A 34 2.81 7.64 -8.18
N SER A 35 2.01 8.32 -7.35
CA SER A 35 2.48 9.38 -6.44
C SER A 35 3.08 8.83 -5.14
N ILE A 36 3.87 9.64 -4.44
CA ILE A 36 4.45 9.29 -3.14
C ILE A 36 3.35 9.11 -2.09
N GLU A 37 2.34 9.99 -2.11
CA GLU A 37 1.19 9.95 -1.21
C GLU A 37 0.39 8.66 -1.41
N ARG A 38 0.23 8.22 -2.65
CA ARG A 38 -0.38 6.93 -2.97
C ARG A 38 0.44 5.76 -2.45
N GLY A 39 1.77 5.84 -2.57
CA GLY A 39 2.66 4.80 -2.04
C GLY A 39 2.56 4.69 -0.52
N ARG A 40 2.55 5.84 0.18
CA ARG A 40 2.32 5.93 1.62
C ARG A 40 1.00 5.26 2.01
N TYR A 41 -0.07 5.58 1.29
CA TYR A 41 -1.39 4.98 1.51
C TYR A 41 -1.38 3.47 1.31
N VAL A 42 -0.88 2.99 0.16
CA VAL A 42 -0.84 1.56 -0.19
C VAL A 42 -0.01 0.77 0.82
N VAL A 43 1.17 1.25 1.22
CA VAL A 43 2.02 0.60 2.22
C VAL A 43 1.28 0.35 3.55
N LYS A 44 0.43 1.28 3.96
CA LYS A 44 -0.38 1.13 5.18
C LYS A 44 -1.49 0.10 4.99
N ILE A 45 -2.30 0.25 3.95
CA ILE A 45 -3.54 -0.52 3.81
C ILE A 45 -3.33 -1.92 3.22
N ALA A 46 -2.22 -2.15 2.52
CA ALA A 46 -1.83 -3.46 2.02
C ALA A 46 -1.02 -4.28 3.05
N GLY A 47 -0.87 -3.77 4.28
CA GLY A 47 -0.21 -4.47 5.39
C GLY A 47 1.30 -4.62 5.26
N CYS A 48 1.97 -3.78 4.45
CA CYS A 48 3.43 -3.89 4.30
C CYS A 48 4.14 -3.62 5.63
N ASN A 49 3.67 -2.62 6.38
CA ASN A 49 4.22 -2.26 7.67
C ASN A 49 4.04 -3.36 8.74
N ASP A 50 3.00 -4.19 8.63
CA ASP A 50 2.67 -5.19 9.67
C ASP A 50 3.80 -6.19 9.90
N CYS A 51 4.56 -6.49 8.84
CA CYS A 51 5.76 -7.33 8.91
C CYS A 51 7.06 -6.53 8.74
N HIS A 52 7.08 -5.53 7.85
CA HIS A 52 8.33 -4.84 7.48
C HIS A 52 8.67 -3.62 8.35
N THR A 53 7.90 -3.35 9.41
CA THR A 53 8.17 -2.27 10.36
C THR A 53 8.18 -2.81 11.78
N PRO A 54 9.28 -2.66 12.55
CA PRO A 54 9.36 -3.18 13.90
C PRO A 54 8.23 -2.65 14.78
N ALA A 55 7.59 -3.57 15.52
CA ALA A 55 6.53 -3.27 16.47
C ALA A 55 5.29 -2.56 15.89
N TYR A 56 5.09 -2.57 14.56
CA TYR A 56 3.97 -1.82 13.96
C TYR A 56 2.61 -2.27 14.49
N ALA A 57 2.34 -3.58 14.47
CA ALA A 57 1.11 -4.14 15.02
C ALA A 57 1.00 -3.95 16.55
N MET A 58 2.11 -4.12 17.29
CA MET A 58 2.15 -3.94 18.75
C MET A 58 1.88 -2.50 19.20
N ARG A 59 2.03 -1.53 18.29
CA ARG A 59 1.80 -0.11 18.55
C ARG A 59 0.56 0.42 17.85
N ASP A 60 -0.36 -0.44 17.42
CA ASP A 60 -1.58 -0.06 16.71
C ASP A 60 -1.30 0.82 15.47
N GLY A 61 -0.19 0.55 14.77
CA GLY A 61 0.28 1.33 13.63
C GLY A 61 0.90 2.69 13.98
N GLN A 62 1.04 3.03 15.27
CA GLN A 62 1.59 4.30 15.76
C GLN A 62 3.13 4.28 15.88
N VAL A 63 3.79 3.77 14.83
CA VAL A 63 5.24 3.90 14.65
C VAL A 63 5.52 5.16 13.85
N PRO A 64 6.50 6.00 14.21
CA PRO A 64 6.87 7.18 13.41
C PRO A 64 7.24 6.78 11.97
N GLU A 65 6.78 7.55 10.98
CA GLU A 65 6.96 7.22 9.56
C GLU A 65 8.43 7.06 9.14
N ARG A 66 9.33 7.82 9.79
CA ARG A 66 10.78 7.71 9.57
C ARG A 66 11.36 6.33 9.90
N ASP A 67 10.65 5.54 10.70
CA ASP A 67 11.05 4.22 11.18
C ASP A 67 10.31 3.09 10.42
N TRP A 68 9.47 3.41 9.43
CA TRP A 68 8.77 2.40 8.64
C TRP A 68 9.70 1.65 7.68
N LEU A 69 9.32 0.41 7.36
CA LEU A 69 9.87 -0.42 6.29
C LEU A 69 11.35 -0.79 6.45
N THR A 70 11.88 -0.74 7.67
CA THR A 70 13.27 -1.09 8.01
C THR A 70 13.48 -2.59 8.20
N GLY A 71 12.46 -3.43 7.96
CA GLY A 71 12.49 -4.87 8.22
C GLY A 71 12.35 -5.18 9.71
N ASP A 72 12.41 -6.46 10.08
CA ASP A 72 12.32 -6.89 11.48
C ASP A 72 13.22 -8.11 11.76
N SER A 73 13.66 -8.22 13.01
CA SER A 73 14.35 -9.38 13.59
C SER A 73 13.39 -10.42 14.17
N LEU A 74 12.11 -10.09 14.33
CA LEU A 74 11.07 -11.05 14.68
C LEU A 74 10.91 -12.07 13.54
N GLY A 75 11.16 -13.35 13.85
CA GLY A 75 11.01 -14.44 12.89
C GLY A 75 9.57 -14.94 12.81
N TRP A 76 9.22 -15.53 11.67
CA TRP A 76 7.93 -16.18 11.45
C TRP A 76 8.18 -17.65 11.11
N SER A 77 7.85 -18.52 12.05
CA SER A 77 8.23 -19.94 12.03
C SER A 77 7.05 -20.83 11.72
N GLY A 78 7.26 -21.81 10.85
CA GLY A 78 6.29 -22.86 10.53
C GLY A 78 6.97 -24.07 9.90
N PRO A 79 6.19 -24.99 9.29
CA PRO A 79 6.75 -26.16 8.59
C PRO A 79 7.75 -25.82 7.47
N TRP A 80 7.72 -24.58 6.96
CA TRP A 80 8.65 -24.07 5.94
C TRP A 80 9.97 -23.54 6.53
N GLY A 81 10.18 -23.58 7.85
CA GLY A 81 11.30 -22.94 8.53
C GLY A 81 10.94 -21.57 9.08
N THR A 82 11.94 -20.73 9.31
CA THR A 82 11.78 -19.38 9.89
C THR A 82 12.19 -18.32 8.88
N THR A 83 11.25 -17.43 8.58
CA THR A 83 11.44 -16.29 7.66
C THR A 83 11.47 -14.98 8.44
N TYR A 84 12.13 -13.98 7.86
CA TYR A 84 12.23 -12.64 8.43
C TYR A 84 11.78 -11.63 7.39
N ALA A 85 11.11 -10.58 7.85
CA ALA A 85 10.69 -9.50 6.98
C ALA A 85 11.90 -8.66 6.55
N SER A 86 12.23 -8.71 5.26
CA SER A 86 13.37 -7.98 4.70
C SER A 86 13.27 -6.47 4.95
N ASN A 87 14.39 -5.79 5.11
CA ASN A 87 14.42 -4.34 5.09
C ASN A 87 14.12 -3.82 3.67
N LEU A 88 12.91 -3.27 3.45
CA LEU A 88 12.49 -2.82 2.12
C LEU A 88 13.22 -1.55 1.69
N ARG A 89 13.61 -0.69 2.64
CA ARG A 89 14.37 0.53 2.35
C ARG A 89 15.74 0.20 1.76
N LEU A 90 16.41 -0.82 2.29
CA LEU A 90 17.66 -1.33 1.72
C LEU A 90 17.40 -2.09 0.41
N LYS A 91 16.42 -3.01 0.40
CA LYS A 91 16.15 -3.84 -0.77
C LYS A 91 15.77 -3.04 -2.02
N LEU A 92 14.88 -2.08 -1.89
CA LEU A 92 14.44 -1.27 -3.03
C LEU A 92 15.49 -0.23 -3.41
N ALA A 93 16.47 0.08 -2.55
CA ALA A 93 17.57 0.95 -2.93
C ALA A 93 18.54 0.31 -3.95
N GLU A 94 18.59 -1.01 -3.99
CA GLU A 94 19.40 -1.79 -4.94
C GLU A 94 18.71 -1.99 -6.30
N LEU A 95 17.41 -1.68 -6.40
CA LEU A 95 16.61 -1.95 -7.58
C LEU A 95 16.25 -0.66 -8.32
N SER A 96 16.27 -0.71 -9.65
CA SER A 96 15.52 0.26 -10.47
C SER A 96 14.02 0.01 -10.36
N GLU A 97 13.20 1.02 -10.72
CA GLU A 97 11.72 0.89 -10.73
C GLU A 97 11.26 -0.25 -11.63
N THR A 98 11.93 -0.48 -12.77
CA THR A 98 11.63 -1.57 -13.70
C THR A 98 11.99 -2.94 -13.10
N GLN A 99 13.14 -3.07 -12.44
CA GLN A 99 13.51 -4.31 -11.75
C GLN A 99 12.55 -4.62 -10.59
N TRP A 100 12.12 -3.59 -9.86
CA TRP A 100 11.09 -3.72 -8.84
C TRP A 100 9.78 -4.24 -9.43
N LEU A 101 9.28 -3.66 -10.53
CA LEU A 101 8.05 -4.11 -11.19
C LEU A 101 8.16 -5.57 -11.63
N HIS A 102 9.29 -5.96 -12.23
CA HIS A 102 9.51 -7.35 -12.61
C HIS A 102 9.47 -8.28 -11.39
N LEU A 103 10.24 -7.95 -10.35
CA LEU A 103 10.31 -8.73 -9.11
C LEU A 103 8.94 -8.83 -8.42
N ALA A 104 8.19 -7.74 -8.35
CA ALA A 104 6.85 -7.71 -7.76
C ALA A 104 5.81 -8.54 -8.54
N ARG A 105 6.09 -8.92 -9.79
CA ARG A 105 5.22 -9.76 -10.63
C ARG A 105 5.62 -11.23 -10.67
N THR A 106 6.87 -11.55 -10.35
CA THR A 106 7.43 -12.88 -10.54
C THR A 106 7.88 -13.55 -9.26
N ALA A 107 8.21 -12.79 -8.21
CA ALA A 107 8.74 -13.33 -6.98
C ALA A 107 7.70 -14.16 -6.23
N ARG A 108 8.13 -15.34 -5.76
CA ARG A 108 7.37 -16.15 -4.81
C ARG A 108 8.14 -16.22 -3.51
N TYR A 109 7.61 -15.57 -2.48
CA TYR A 109 8.22 -15.56 -1.15
C TYR A 109 7.71 -16.72 -0.30
N ARG A 110 8.54 -17.12 0.67
CA ARG A 110 8.13 -18.05 1.72
C ARG A 110 7.08 -17.39 2.62
N PRO A 111 6.20 -18.16 3.28
CA PRO A 111 5.23 -17.59 4.22
C PRO A 111 5.92 -16.82 5.36
N PRO A 112 5.24 -15.84 5.98
CA PRO A 112 3.87 -15.43 5.71
C PRO A 112 3.74 -14.31 4.66
N MET A 113 4.82 -13.92 3.97
CA MET A 113 4.80 -12.80 3.03
C MET A 113 3.77 -13.04 1.90
N PRO A 114 2.72 -12.20 1.78
CA PRO A 114 1.64 -12.41 0.80
C PRO A 114 2.04 -11.89 -0.59
N TRP A 115 3.01 -12.54 -1.24
CA TRP A 115 3.52 -12.15 -2.56
C TRP A 115 2.42 -12.03 -3.63
N PHE A 116 1.33 -12.79 -3.51
CA PHE A 116 0.17 -12.71 -4.40
C PHE A 116 -0.53 -11.35 -4.36
N ASN A 117 -0.44 -10.61 -3.23
CA ASN A 117 -0.95 -9.24 -3.16
C ASN A 117 -0.15 -8.31 -4.08
N LEU A 118 1.19 -8.48 -4.16
CA LEU A 118 2.02 -7.72 -5.10
C LEU A 118 1.62 -8.03 -6.55
N HIS A 119 1.34 -9.30 -6.84
CA HIS A 119 0.90 -9.71 -8.18
C HIS A 119 -0.46 -9.09 -8.55
N ALA A 120 -1.35 -8.88 -7.57
CA ALA A 120 -2.68 -8.30 -7.79
C ALA A 120 -2.69 -6.76 -7.85
N MET A 121 -1.69 -6.08 -7.28
CA MET A 121 -1.61 -4.60 -7.31
C MET A 121 -1.54 -4.07 -8.74
N SER A 122 -2.10 -2.89 -9.00
CA SER A 122 -1.91 -2.21 -10.29
C SER A 122 -0.45 -1.78 -10.47
N ASP A 123 0.01 -1.61 -11.71
CA ASP A 123 1.35 -1.04 -11.98
C ASP A 123 1.51 0.35 -11.35
N GLY A 124 0.43 1.14 -11.33
CA GLY A 124 0.42 2.46 -10.68
C GLY A 124 0.66 2.38 -9.17
N ASP A 125 0.09 1.38 -8.50
CA ASP A 125 0.31 1.15 -7.06
C ASP A 125 1.72 0.61 -6.80
N LEU A 126 2.21 -0.33 -7.62
CA LEU A 126 3.59 -0.83 -7.49
C LEU A 126 4.63 0.28 -7.66
N ARG A 127 4.45 1.17 -8.64
CA ARG A 127 5.31 2.35 -8.82
C ARG A 127 5.20 3.31 -7.64
N ALA A 128 3.98 3.54 -7.14
CA ALA A 128 3.76 4.39 -5.99
C ALA A 128 4.49 3.86 -4.74
N VAL A 129 4.38 2.56 -4.46
CA VAL A 129 5.11 1.88 -3.37
C VAL A 129 6.61 2.08 -3.54
N TYR A 130 7.16 1.80 -4.73
CA TYR A 130 8.59 1.99 -4.99
C TYR A 130 9.05 3.42 -4.72
N ARG A 131 8.36 4.40 -5.30
CA ARG A 131 8.71 5.82 -5.14
C ARG A 131 8.61 6.28 -3.70
N TYR A 132 7.60 5.82 -2.96
CA TYR A 132 7.47 6.13 -1.54
C TYR A 132 8.62 5.52 -0.72
N VAL A 133 8.96 4.24 -0.92
CA VAL A 133 10.09 3.62 -0.21
C VAL A 133 11.42 4.31 -0.56
N ARG A 134 11.63 4.69 -1.83
CA ARG A 134 12.81 5.46 -2.25
C ARG A 134 12.83 6.86 -1.64
N HIS A 135 11.67 7.51 -1.51
CA HIS A 135 11.53 8.81 -0.85
C HIS A 135 11.89 8.77 0.63
N LEU A 136 11.56 7.68 1.35
CA LEU A 136 12.01 7.49 2.73
C LEU A 136 13.55 7.41 2.82
N GLY A 137 14.24 6.98 1.76
CA GLY A 137 15.70 6.80 1.72
C GLY A 137 16.16 5.55 2.50
N PRO A 138 17.46 5.21 2.53
CA PRO A 138 17.96 4.06 3.29
C PRO A 138 17.92 4.30 4.82
N ALA A 139 17.56 3.28 5.61
CA ALA A 139 17.77 3.23 7.06
C ALA A 139 17.66 1.80 7.61
N GLY A 140 18.08 1.62 8.86
CA GLY A 140 18.08 0.31 9.54
C GLY A 140 19.22 -0.60 9.08
N VAL A 141 19.10 -1.88 9.39
CA VAL A 141 20.06 -2.92 9.02
C VAL A 141 19.39 -4.02 8.21
N ALA A 142 20.16 -4.91 7.61
CA ALA A 142 19.62 -6.10 6.96
C ALA A 142 18.91 -6.99 8.00
N ALA A 143 17.78 -7.58 7.58
CA ALA A 143 17.08 -8.57 8.40
C ALA A 143 17.92 -9.86 8.53
N PRO A 144 17.70 -10.66 9.59
CA PRO A 144 18.35 -11.96 9.71
C PRO A 144 18.09 -12.87 8.50
N ALA A 145 19.03 -13.79 8.26
CA ALA A 145 18.89 -14.76 7.18
C ALA A 145 17.80 -15.80 7.49
N TYR A 146 17.15 -16.30 6.44
CA TYR A 146 16.23 -17.43 6.53
C TYR A 146 16.88 -18.64 7.21
N VAL A 147 16.13 -19.31 8.09
CA VAL A 147 16.55 -20.55 8.74
C VAL A 147 15.68 -21.70 8.21
N PRO A 148 16.26 -22.76 7.62
CA PRO A 148 15.50 -23.90 7.13
C PRO A 148 14.83 -24.70 8.25
N PRO A 149 13.83 -25.56 7.94
CA PRO A 149 13.24 -26.47 8.92
C PRO A 149 14.32 -27.25 9.69
N GLY A 150 14.19 -27.29 11.01
CA GLY A 150 15.15 -27.96 11.91
C GLY A 150 16.43 -27.17 12.20
N GLY A 151 16.63 -26.00 11.58
CA GLY A 151 17.75 -25.11 11.89
C GLY A 151 17.59 -24.39 13.23
N ALA A 152 18.71 -24.03 13.85
CA ALA A 152 18.73 -23.26 15.09
C ALA A 152 18.30 -21.81 14.85
N VAL A 153 17.35 -21.32 15.64
CA VAL A 153 16.84 -19.94 15.60
C VAL A 153 17.26 -19.21 16.88
N ALA A 154 17.96 -18.09 16.73
CA ALA A 154 18.48 -17.32 17.86
C ALA A 154 17.62 -16.08 18.22
N THR A 155 16.56 -15.80 17.47
CA THR A 155 15.68 -14.65 17.66
C THR A 155 14.32 -15.08 18.24
N ALA A 156 13.54 -14.11 18.70
CA ALA A 156 12.12 -14.34 18.99
C ALA A 156 11.36 -14.71 17.69
N VAL A 157 10.33 -15.55 17.80
CA VAL A 157 9.52 -15.98 16.67
C VAL A 157 8.03 -16.00 16.96
N VAL A 158 7.23 -15.66 15.95
CA VAL A 158 5.81 -16.00 15.89
C VAL A 158 5.68 -17.40 15.30
N GLN A 159 5.02 -18.29 16.03
CA GLN A 159 4.83 -19.68 15.61
C GLN A 159 3.50 -19.87 14.88
N PHE A 160 3.56 -20.22 13.60
CA PHE A 160 2.40 -20.73 12.89
C PHE A 160 2.12 -22.18 13.28
N PRO A 161 0.84 -22.57 13.39
CA PRO A 161 0.50 -23.96 13.63
C PRO A 161 0.99 -24.83 12.47
N GLY A 162 1.17 -26.12 12.74
CA GLY A 162 1.35 -27.11 11.69
C GLY A 162 0.18 -27.11 10.71
N PRO A 163 0.32 -27.74 9.52
CA PRO A 163 -0.83 -27.90 8.64
C PRO A 163 -1.95 -28.59 9.42
N PRO A 164 -3.23 -28.26 9.17
CA PRO A 164 -4.33 -29.00 9.75
C PRO A 164 -4.18 -30.49 9.43
N PRO A 165 -4.68 -31.40 10.29
CA PRO A 165 -4.67 -32.83 10.00
C PRO A 165 -5.23 -33.10 8.59
N ALA A 166 -4.63 -34.05 7.88
CA ALA A 166 -5.20 -34.50 6.61
C ALA A 166 -6.65 -34.95 6.86
N GLN A 167 -7.58 -34.40 6.07
CA GLN A 167 -8.98 -34.85 6.04
C GLN A 167 -9.10 -36.13 5.23
#